data_AF-A0A965BDC9-F1
#
_entry.id   AF-A0A965BDC9-F1
#
_cell.length_a   1.000
_cell.length_b   1.000
_cell.length_c   1.000
_cell.angle_alpha   90.00
_cell.angle_beta   90.00
_cell.angle_gamma   90.00
#
_symmetry.space_group_name_H-M   'P 1'
#
loop_
_entity.id
_entity.type
_entity.pdbx_description
1 polymer ?
#
loop_
_entity_poly.entity_id
_entity_poly.type
_entity_poly.pdbx_seq_one_letter_code
_entity_poly.pdbx_strand_id
1 'polypeptide(L)'
;MNPKDVYERSIRHFLAPVVPLLIAQSITDEVVLPRTTATVIRRWCRAGDAISTLWVNDVSHNTTAMVVGPSVVQWIDGRLSGAPAPDNCAMPTPVPPLAG
;
A
#
# COMPACT_ATOMS: atom_id res chain seq x y z
N MET A 1 27.85 8.94 -12.37
CA MET A 1 26.43 8.56 -12.57
C MET A 1 26.38 7.35 -13.49
N ASN A 2 25.70 6.28 -13.08
CA ASN A 2 25.58 5.06 -13.88
C ASN A 2 24.43 5.26 -14.91
N PRO A 3 24.66 5.06 -16.22
CA PRO A 3 23.66 5.25 -17.27
C PRO A 3 22.33 4.49 -17.06
N LYS A 4 22.36 3.39 -16.30
CA LYS A 4 21.19 2.57 -15.96
C LYS A 4 20.20 3.31 -15.05
N ASP A 5 20.70 4.18 -14.20
CA ASP A 5 19.90 4.91 -13.20
C ASP A 5 19.08 6.06 -13.84
N VAL A 6 19.49 6.51 -15.03
CA VAL A 6 18.84 7.60 -15.78
C VAL A 6 17.60 7.09 -16.52
N TYR A 7 17.61 5.84 -16.99
CA TYR A 7 16.50 5.24 -17.74
C TYR A 7 15.35 4.76 -16.84
N GLU A 8 15.67 4.20 -15.66
CA GLU A 8 14.62 3.67 -14.76
C GLU A 8 13.87 4.75 -13.97
N ARG A 9 14.47 5.93 -13.75
CA ARG A 9 13.84 7.05 -13.01
C ARG A 9 13.01 8.00 -13.87
N SER A 10 13.32 8.16 -15.15
CA SER A 10 12.81 9.30 -15.93
C SER A 10 11.44 9.09 -16.60
N ILE A 11 10.96 7.85 -16.78
CA ILE A 11 9.72 7.59 -17.53
C ILE A 11 8.49 7.37 -16.63
N ARG A 12 8.66 6.96 -15.37
CA ARG A 12 7.52 6.68 -14.47
C ARG A 12 6.82 7.92 -13.91
N HIS A 13 7.45 9.09 -13.94
CA HIS A 13 7.02 10.22 -13.10
C HIS A 13 6.29 11.35 -13.84
N PHE A 14 6.29 11.37 -15.18
CA PHE A 14 5.80 12.55 -15.92
C PHE A 14 4.52 12.34 -16.74
N LEU A 15 4.05 11.10 -16.96
CA LEU A 15 2.92 10.84 -17.90
C LEU A 15 1.80 9.96 -17.34
N ALA A 16 1.98 9.32 -16.18
CA ALA A 16 0.90 8.60 -15.51
C ALA A 16 0.41 9.44 -14.34
N PRO A 17 -0.91 9.71 -14.20
CA PRO A 17 -1.44 10.26 -12.96
C PRO A 17 -1.02 9.34 -11.81
N VAL A 18 -0.58 9.92 -10.69
CA VAL A 18 -0.36 9.19 -9.45
C VAL A 18 -1.69 8.54 -9.08
N VAL A 19 -1.78 7.22 -9.27
CA VAL A 19 -3.01 6.48 -8.96
C VAL A 19 -3.02 6.24 -7.44
N PRO A 20 -4.07 6.64 -6.73
CA PRO A 20 -4.21 6.33 -5.31
C PRO A 20 -4.08 4.83 -5.07
N LEU A 21 -3.36 4.44 -4.01
CA LEU A 21 -3.16 3.05 -3.65
C LEU A 21 -3.79 2.75 -2.28
N LEU A 22 -4.54 1.65 -2.21
CA LEU A 22 -4.98 1.04 -0.97
C LEU A 22 -4.32 -0.33 -0.81
N ILE A 23 -3.72 -0.57 0.35
CA ILE A 23 -3.19 -1.89 0.74
C ILE A 23 -3.97 -2.39 1.95
N ALA A 24 -4.57 -3.57 1.83
CA ALA A 24 -5.26 -4.24 2.92
C ALA A 24 -4.52 -5.53 3.33
N GLN A 25 -4.31 -5.74 4.62
CA GLN A 25 -3.52 -6.86 5.14
C GLN A 25 -4.02 -7.31 6.51
N SER A 26 -4.13 -8.62 6.71
CA SER A 26 -4.26 -9.18 8.06
C SER A 26 -2.89 -9.28 8.73
N ILE A 27 -2.76 -8.89 10.00
CA ILE A 27 -1.52 -9.02 10.76
C ILE A 27 -1.26 -10.46 11.25
N THR A 28 -2.23 -11.36 11.08
CA THR A 28 -2.12 -12.81 11.36
C THR A 28 -2.10 -13.63 10.08
N ASP A 29 -1.78 -13.01 8.93
CA ASP A 29 -1.64 -13.75 7.66
C ASP A 29 -0.36 -14.61 7.67
N GLU A 30 -0.53 -15.90 7.42
CA GLU A 30 0.55 -16.89 7.41
C GLU A 30 1.02 -17.25 5.98
N VAL A 31 0.34 -16.76 4.95
CA VAL A 31 0.67 -17.01 3.53
C VAL A 31 1.44 -15.81 2.97
N VAL A 32 0.87 -14.61 3.07
CA VAL A 32 1.54 -13.36 2.69
C VAL A 32 1.89 -12.64 3.98
N LEU A 33 3.11 -12.90 4.45
CA LEU A 33 3.55 -12.47 5.78
C LEU A 33 3.45 -10.94 5.93
N PRO A 34 2.80 -10.42 6.99
CA PRO A 34 2.53 -8.99 7.18
C PRO A 34 3.76 -8.08 7.08
N ARG A 35 4.93 -8.60 7.47
CA ARG A 35 6.20 -7.87 7.45
C ARG A 35 6.71 -7.61 6.03
N THR A 36 6.38 -8.45 5.05
CA THR A 36 6.72 -8.20 3.63
C THR A 36 5.91 -7.03 3.12
N THR A 37 4.60 -7.01 3.38
CA THR A 37 3.69 -5.90 3.06
C THR A 37 4.11 -4.59 3.73
N ALA A 38 4.47 -4.63 5.03
CA ALA A 38 5.00 -3.46 5.73
C ALA A 38 6.32 -2.93 5.12
N THR A 39 7.15 -3.84 4.58
CA THR A 39 8.39 -3.46 3.88
C THR A 39 8.10 -2.74 2.57
N VAL A 40 7.12 -3.23 1.80
CA VAL A 40 6.67 -2.59 0.56
C VAL A 40 6.09 -1.20 0.85
N ILE A 41 5.17 -1.09 1.81
CA ILE A 41 4.59 0.19 2.25
C ILE A 41 5.70 1.19 2.61
N ARG A 42 6.65 0.80 3.47
CA ARG A 42 7.77 1.67 3.85
C ARG A 42 8.58 2.12 2.63
N ARG A 43 8.87 1.21 1.69
CA ARG A 43 9.68 1.51 0.51
C ARG A 43 8.97 2.50 -0.42
N TRP A 44 7.69 2.29 -0.67
CA TRP A 44 6.89 3.12 -1.57
C TRP A 44 6.55 4.48 -0.96
N CYS A 45 6.21 4.53 0.34
CA CYS A 45 6.09 5.80 1.07
C CYS A 45 7.37 6.63 1.03
N ARG A 46 8.56 6.01 1.18
CA ARG A 46 9.85 6.70 1.04
C ARG A 46 10.15 7.15 -0.39
N ALA A 47 9.50 6.55 -1.39
CA ALA A 47 9.62 6.94 -2.79
C ALA A 47 8.67 8.09 -3.19
N GLY A 48 7.77 8.51 -2.29
CA GLY A 48 6.82 9.59 -2.50
C GLY A 48 5.42 9.14 -2.93
N ASP A 49 5.12 7.85 -2.88
CA ASP A 49 3.77 7.34 -3.15
C ASP A 49 2.81 7.71 -2.01
N ALA A 50 1.56 8.05 -2.35
CA ALA A 50 0.47 8.23 -1.38
C ALA A 50 -0.25 6.90 -1.16
N ILE A 51 -0.20 6.36 0.06
CA ILE A 51 -0.70 5.01 0.37
C ILE A 51 -1.73 5.07 1.49
N SER A 52 -2.94 4.61 1.22
CA SER A 52 -3.92 4.22 2.23
C SER A 52 -3.64 2.79 2.71
N THR A 53 -3.80 2.53 4.01
CA THR A 53 -3.64 1.18 4.55
C THR A 53 -4.84 0.74 5.38
N LEU A 54 -5.23 -0.53 5.23
CA LEU A 54 -6.19 -1.21 6.10
C LEU A 54 -5.52 -2.42 6.73
N TRP A 55 -5.53 -2.45 8.06
CA TRP A 55 -4.96 -3.57 8.81
C TRP A 55 -6.07 -4.22 9.64
N VAL A 56 -6.18 -5.54 9.53
CA VAL A 56 -7.10 -6.35 10.35
C VAL A 56 -6.31 -7.37 11.15
N ASN A 57 -6.90 -7.92 12.21
CA ASN A 57 -6.30 -8.94 13.07
C ASN A 57 -7.21 -10.17 13.17
N ASP A 58 -6.64 -11.31 13.51
CA ASP A 58 -7.37 -12.58 13.73
C ASP A 58 -8.17 -13.04 12.49
N VAL A 59 -7.66 -12.73 11.29
CA VAL A 59 -8.23 -13.15 10.01
C VAL A 59 -7.18 -13.89 9.21
N SER A 60 -7.52 -15.03 8.62
CA SER A 60 -6.59 -15.81 7.79
C SER A 60 -6.43 -15.16 6.42
N HIS A 61 -5.42 -15.61 5.67
CA HIS A 61 -5.21 -15.17 4.28
C HIS A 61 -6.49 -15.28 3.44
N ASN A 62 -7.14 -16.45 3.48
CA ASN A 62 -8.30 -16.77 2.64
C ASN A 62 -9.54 -15.93 2.96
N THR A 63 -9.70 -15.47 4.20
CA THR A 63 -10.88 -14.70 4.62
C THR A 63 -10.62 -13.21 4.72
N THR A 64 -9.36 -12.75 4.63
CA THR A 64 -8.99 -11.32 4.70
C THR A 64 -9.74 -10.50 3.67
N ALA A 65 -9.80 -10.97 2.41
CA ALA A 65 -10.50 -10.26 1.34
C ALA A 65 -12.00 -10.08 1.61
N MET A 66 -12.66 -11.07 2.25
CA MET A 66 -14.06 -10.94 2.62
C MET A 66 -14.28 -9.92 3.73
N VAL A 67 -13.40 -9.91 4.74
CA VAL A 67 -13.50 -9.00 5.88
C VAL A 67 -13.26 -7.55 5.46
N VAL A 68 -12.22 -7.29 4.65
CA VAL A 68 -11.88 -5.93 4.22
C VAL A 68 -12.71 -5.45 3.03
N GLY A 69 -13.37 -6.36 2.32
CA GLY A 69 -14.12 -6.09 1.08
C GLY A 69 -15.05 -4.88 1.15
N PRO A 70 -15.95 -4.76 2.14
CA PRO A 70 -16.82 -3.60 2.28
C PRO A 70 -16.06 -2.27 2.39
N SER A 71 -14.97 -2.24 3.16
CA SER A 71 -14.12 -1.04 3.30
C SER A 71 -13.35 -0.71 2.02
N VAL A 72 -12.90 -1.73 1.29
CA VAL A 72 -12.24 -1.56 -0.01
C VAL A 72 -13.23 -0.96 -1.03
N VAL A 73 -14.46 -1.48 -1.11
CA VAL A 73 -15.50 -0.95 -2.00
C VAL A 73 -15.82 0.49 -1.65
N GLN A 74 -15.97 0.82 -0.37
CA GLN A 74 -16.19 2.20 0.08
C GLN A 74 -15.02 3.13 -0.28
N TRP A 75 -13.78 2.66 -0.15
CA TRP A 75 -12.60 3.45 -0.52
C TRP A 75 -12.58 3.72 -2.03
N ILE A 76 -12.91 2.72 -2.86
CA ILE A 76 -13.02 2.86 -4.33
C ILE A 76 -14.12 3.85 -4.69
N ASP A 77 -15.31 3.72 -4.11
CA ASP A 77 -16.43 4.66 -4.33
C ASP A 77 -16.02 6.11 -4.05
N GLY A 78 -15.27 6.35 -2.97
CA GLY A 78 -14.72 7.67 -2.67
C GLY A 78 -13.80 8.20 -3.78
N ARG A 79 -12.99 7.34 -4.44
CA ARG A 79 -12.15 7.76 -5.58
C ARG A 79 -13.01 8.13 -6.79
N LEU A 80 -13.98 7.28 -7.10
CA LEU A 80 -14.87 7.44 -8.26
C LEU A 80 -15.78 8.67 -8.10
N SER A 81 -16.11 9.02 -6.87
CA SER A 81 -16.88 10.22 -6.50
C SER A 81 -16.02 11.48 -6.31
N GLY A 82 -14.70 11.41 -6.56
CA GLY A 82 -13.80 12.57 -6.53
C GLY A 82 -13.33 13.02 -5.14
N ALA A 83 -13.57 12.24 -4.08
CA ALA A 83 -12.95 12.51 -2.78
C ALA A 83 -11.42 12.37 -2.87
N PRO A 84 -10.61 13.08 -2.06
CA PRO A 84 -9.16 12.90 -2.00
C PRO A 84 -8.77 11.61 -1.27
N ALA A 85 -7.65 10.98 -1.64
CA ALA A 85 -7.26 9.68 -1.08
C ALA A 85 -6.57 9.89 0.26
N PRO A 86 -6.88 9.10 1.30
CA PRO A 86 -6.10 9.13 2.52
C PRO A 86 -4.64 8.76 2.24
N ASP A 87 -3.73 9.42 2.94
CA ASP A 87 -2.31 9.07 2.95
C ASP A 87 -1.90 8.71 4.38
N ASN A 88 -1.46 7.47 4.57
CA ASN A 88 -1.01 6.93 5.83
C ASN A 88 0.52 6.77 5.89
N CYS A 89 1.28 7.32 4.94
CA CYS A 89 2.73 7.16 4.90
C CYS A 89 3.48 7.74 6.10
N ALA A 90 2.90 8.70 6.81
CA ALA A 90 3.45 9.21 8.08
C ALA A 90 3.16 8.31 9.29
N MET A 91 2.29 7.29 9.13
CA MET A 91 1.88 6.40 10.21
C MET A 91 2.75 5.14 10.24
N PRO A 92 3.14 4.64 11.43
CA PRO A 92 3.82 3.36 11.53
C PRO A 92 2.86 2.22 11.13
N THR A 93 3.40 1.19 10.47
CA THR A 93 2.66 -0.05 10.25
C THR A 93 2.52 -0.82 11.57
N PRO A 94 1.42 -1.57 11.80
CA PRO A 94 1.22 -2.32 13.05
C PRO A 94 2.25 -3.42 13.30
N VAL A 95 2.90 -3.88 12.22
CA VAL A 95 4.00 -4.85 12.26
C VAL A 95 5.27 -4.16 11.75
N PRO A 96 6.45 -4.44 12.35
CA PRO A 96 7.69 -3.85 11.88
C PRO A 96 8.06 -4.43 10.50
N PRO A 97 8.53 -3.59 9.56
CA PRO A 97 9.12 -4.05 8.31
C PRO A 97 10.25 -5.07 8.55
N LEU A 98 10.61 -5.80 7.51
CA LEU A 98 11.83 -6.60 7.52
C LEU A 98 13.04 -5.68 7.76
N ALA A 99 13.97 -6.16 8.58
CA ALA A 99 15.29 -5.56 8.68
C ALA A 99 15.95 -5.70 7.30
N GLY A 100 16.47 -4.58 6.79
CA GLY A 100 17.25 -4.56 5.56
C GLY A 100 18.71 -4.79 5.85
#